data_AF-A0A1J5GMI5-F1
#
_entry.id   AF-A0A1J5GMI5-F1
#
_cell.length_a   1.000
_cell.length_b   1.000
_cell.length_c   1.000
_cell.angle_alpha   90.00
_cell.angle_beta   90.00
_cell.angle_gamma   90.00
#
_symmetry.space_group_name_H-M   'P 1'
#
loop_
_entity.id
_entity.type
_entity.pdbx_description
1 polymer ?
#
loop_
_entity_poly.entity_id
_entity_poly.type
_entity_poly.pdbx_seq_one_letter_code
_entity_poly.pdbx_strand_id
1 'polypeptide(L)'
;MSTGEFEKNQLGDRSSLGNWGVKVISFLTMSYMFFSLISPMITTDKAKQPKKLEAGDLALIALVLLFNSNLLNRLENFGVSTGGGITAKFKELDQEVNKQKEQIDDLQSQQLEQLAKQQKNLEEMQAFMYNFLITEKDYEKIDQLYKHLEIQTNYDCFVPEKVGEELRHLRDLKLISTKLGRISDIVRASEYGKYSVDLTQHLDVTDLGKKLLQTRQEIKKNVQTL
;
A
#
# COMPACT_ATOMS: atom_id res chain seq x y z
N MET A 1 25.15 -44.17 -44.80
CA MET A 1 25.02 -42.96 -45.64
C MET A 1 25.61 -41.80 -44.85
N SER A 2 26.66 -41.17 -45.40
CA SER A 2 27.32 -39.90 -44.99
C SER A 2 27.90 -39.80 -43.57
N THR A 3 29.19 -40.06 -43.31
CA THR A 3 30.41 -39.24 -43.52
C THR A 3 30.49 -37.90 -42.77
N GLY A 4 31.54 -37.81 -41.94
CA GLY A 4 32.34 -36.61 -41.68
C GLY A 4 32.08 -35.91 -40.35
N GLU A 5 33.04 -35.31 -39.67
CA GLU A 5 34.47 -35.15 -39.88
C GLU A 5 35.00 -34.48 -38.59
N PHE A 6 36.24 -34.82 -38.21
CA PHE A 6 37.28 -33.99 -37.57
C PHE A 6 36.98 -33.15 -36.31
N GLU A 7 37.61 -33.44 -35.17
CA GLU A 7 39.00 -33.08 -34.78
C GLU A 7 39.21 -31.59 -34.45
N LYS A 8 39.88 -31.37 -33.31
CA LYS A 8 40.78 -30.23 -33.00
C LYS A 8 40.08 -28.88 -32.69
N ASN A 9 40.43 -28.13 -31.64
CA ASN A 9 41.72 -27.96 -30.99
C ASN A 9 41.57 -27.38 -29.57
N GLN A 10 42.39 -27.90 -28.66
CA GLN A 10 42.98 -27.13 -27.58
C GLN A 10 43.83 -25.98 -28.16
N LEU A 11 43.83 -24.82 -27.48
CA LEU A 11 44.84 -23.74 -27.46
C LEU A 11 44.03 -22.46 -27.23
N GLY A 12 43.84 -22.03 -25.98
CA GLY A 12 44.90 -21.61 -25.09
C GLY A 12 44.84 -20.10 -25.09
N ASP A 13 44.18 -19.52 -24.09
CA ASP A 13 44.18 -18.07 -23.94
C ASP A 13 44.86 -17.68 -22.63
N ARG A 14 46.16 -17.44 -22.80
CA ARG A 14 47.01 -16.61 -21.95
C ARG A 14 46.41 -15.21 -21.85
N SER A 15 45.33 -15.02 -21.08
CA SER A 15 44.78 -13.68 -20.82
C SER A 15 44.47 -13.40 -19.35
N SER A 16 44.58 -14.40 -18.45
CA SER A 16 44.28 -14.20 -17.03
C SER A 16 45.38 -13.48 -16.23
N LEU A 17 46.63 -13.48 -16.71
CA LEU A 17 47.75 -12.79 -16.06
C LEU A 17 47.72 -11.26 -16.28
N GLY A 18 47.21 -10.80 -17.42
CA GLY A 18 47.02 -9.37 -17.70
C GLY A 18 45.90 -8.75 -16.84
N ASN A 19 44.85 -9.52 -16.57
CA ASN A 19 43.70 -9.04 -15.80
C ASN A 19 43.93 -9.00 -14.29
N TRP A 20 44.86 -9.78 -13.75
CA TRP A 20 45.16 -9.75 -12.32
C TRP A 20 45.94 -8.48 -11.94
N GLY A 21 46.93 -8.09 -12.74
CA GLY A 21 47.65 -6.83 -12.55
C GLY A 21 46.72 -5.61 -12.62
N VAL A 22 45.80 -5.59 -13.58
CA VAL A 22 44.80 -4.51 -13.72
C VAL A 22 43.84 -4.47 -12.53
N LYS A 23 43.39 -5.62 -12.00
CA LYS A 23 42.54 -5.67 -10.81
C LYS A 23 43.26 -5.17 -9.55
N VAL A 24 44.52 -5.56 -9.36
CA VAL A 24 45.33 -5.12 -8.21
C VAL A 24 45.62 -3.62 -8.29
N ILE A 25 45.97 -3.11 -9.48
CA ILE A 25 46.22 -1.68 -9.71
C ILE A 25 44.93 -0.88 -9.52
N SER A 26 43.78 -1.37 -10.00
CA SER A 26 42.46 -0.74 -9.82
C SER A 26 42.05 -0.72 -8.34
N PHE A 27 42.30 -1.80 -7.60
CA PHE A 27 42.01 -1.85 -6.17
C PHE A 27 42.92 -0.92 -5.35
N LEU A 28 44.20 -0.82 -5.73
CA LEU A 28 45.16 0.11 -5.13
C LEU A 28 44.80 1.57 -5.43
N THR A 29 44.40 1.89 -6.66
CA THR A 29 43.97 3.26 -7.02
C THR A 29 42.63 3.63 -6.41
N MET A 30 41.69 2.69 -6.31
CA MET A 30 40.43 2.91 -5.60
C MET A 30 40.65 3.09 -4.10
N SER A 31 41.57 2.33 -3.49
CA SER A 31 41.98 2.51 -2.09
C SER A 31 42.70 3.84 -1.87
N TYR A 32 43.57 4.26 -2.80
CA TYR A 32 44.25 5.56 -2.73
C TYR A 32 43.28 6.73 -2.89
N MET A 33 42.29 6.62 -3.80
CA MET A 33 41.22 7.61 -3.95
C MET A 33 40.38 7.70 -2.68
N PHE A 34 40.00 6.56 -2.08
CA PHE A 34 39.31 6.52 -0.79
C PHE A 34 40.15 7.19 0.34
N PHE A 35 41.44 6.85 0.46
CA PHE A 35 42.30 7.42 1.49
C PHE A 35 42.71 8.89 1.23
N SER A 36 42.80 9.34 -0.02
CA SER A 36 43.22 10.70 -0.36
C SER A 36 42.05 11.70 -0.38
N LEU A 37 40.86 11.25 -0.82
CA LEU A 37 39.67 12.11 -0.98
C LEU A 37 38.70 12.01 0.21
N ILE A 38 38.56 10.84 0.86
CA ILE A 38 37.55 10.63 1.92
C ILE A 38 38.15 10.72 3.33
N SER A 39 39.44 10.36 3.52
CA SER A 39 40.12 10.49 4.82
C SER A 39 40.05 11.89 5.46
N PRO A 40 40.24 13.02 4.72
CA PRO A 40 40.10 14.34 5.34
C PRO A 40 38.66 14.72 5.72
N MET A 41 37.66 13.91 5.32
CA MET A 41 36.24 14.14 5.66
C MET A 41 35.85 13.50 7.01
N ILE A 42 36.62 12.51 7.48
CA ILE A 42 36.32 11.74 8.71
C ILE A 42 37.14 12.25 9.92
N THR A 43 38.34 12.81 9.69
CA THR A 43 39.10 13.47 10.76
C THR A 43 38.61 14.89 10.97
N THR A 44 37.90 15.07 12.08
CA THR A 44 37.41 16.34 12.60
C THR A 44 38.59 17.26 12.92
N ASP A 45 38.97 18.14 11.98
CA ASP A 45 39.39 19.50 12.30
C ASP A 45 39.57 20.37 11.05
N LYS A 46 38.83 21.49 11.06
CA LYS A 46 39.00 22.73 10.28
C LYS A 46 39.06 22.61 8.75
N ALA A 47 37.96 23.05 8.13
CA ALA A 47 37.92 23.81 6.86
C ALA A 47 39.20 23.74 6.00
N LYS A 48 39.46 22.60 5.38
CA LYS A 48 40.38 22.55 4.24
C LYS A 48 39.54 22.69 2.99
N GLN A 49 39.80 23.76 2.24
CA GLN A 49 39.31 23.94 0.88
C GLN A 49 39.49 22.63 0.10
N PRO A 50 38.56 22.29 -0.82
CA PRO A 50 38.71 21.11 -1.65
C PRO A 50 40.11 21.11 -2.27
N LYS A 51 40.86 20.01 -2.07
CA LYS A 51 42.17 19.84 -2.69
C LYS A 51 42.01 20.20 -4.18
N LYS A 52 42.80 21.16 -4.66
CA LYS A 52 42.87 21.44 -6.10
C LYS A 52 43.30 20.14 -6.78
N LEU A 53 42.47 19.64 -7.68
CA LEU A 53 42.77 18.47 -8.48
C LEU A 53 44.09 18.72 -9.22
N GLU A 54 45.11 17.93 -8.89
CA GLU A 54 46.37 17.97 -9.60
C GLU A 54 46.24 17.19 -10.92
N ALA A 55 47.15 17.46 -11.86
CA ALA A 55 47.14 16.80 -13.17
C ALA A 55 47.17 15.26 -13.05
N GLY A 56 47.77 14.73 -11.97
CA GLY A 56 47.77 13.29 -11.66
C GLY A 56 46.39 12.73 -11.32
N ASP A 57 45.55 13.47 -10.60
CA ASP A 57 44.18 13.05 -10.26
C ASP A 57 43.28 13.05 -11.49
N LEU A 58 43.45 14.05 -12.36
CA LEU A 58 42.77 14.13 -13.67
C LEU A 58 43.17 12.98 -14.60
N ALA A 59 44.46 12.63 -14.63
CA ALA A 59 44.96 11.48 -15.40
C ALA A 59 44.39 10.16 -14.87
N LEU A 60 44.27 10.01 -13.55
CA LEU A 60 43.68 8.84 -12.91
C LEU A 60 42.19 8.69 -13.21
N ILE A 61 41.45 9.78 -13.18
CA ILE A 61 40.01 9.78 -13.48
C ILE A 61 39.78 9.52 -14.97
N ALA A 62 40.62 10.09 -15.85
CA ALA A 62 40.61 9.77 -17.28
C ALA A 62 40.94 8.29 -17.54
N LEU A 63 41.90 7.72 -16.80
CA LEU A 63 42.24 6.30 -16.88
C LEU A 63 41.05 5.41 -16.47
N VAL A 64 40.43 5.70 -15.33
CA VAL A 64 39.25 4.94 -14.85
C VAL A 64 38.08 5.02 -15.83
N LEU A 65 37.85 6.19 -16.43
CA LEU A 65 36.82 6.38 -17.46
C LEU A 65 37.13 5.63 -18.77
N LEU A 66 38.40 5.60 -19.20
CA LEU A 66 38.86 4.84 -20.37
C LEU A 66 38.71 3.33 -20.19
N PHE A 67 38.94 2.81 -18.97
CA PHE A 67 38.80 1.38 -18.67
C PHE A 67 37.36 0.96 -18.33
N ASN A 68 36.43 1.91 -18.20
CA ASN A 68 35.02 1.64 -17.92
C ASN A 68 34.12 2.26 -19.00
N SER A 69 34.24 1.72 -20.22
CA SER A 69 33.55 2.18 -21.44
C SER A 69 32.03 2.30 -21.29
N ASN A 70 31.44 1.51 -20.40
CA ASN A 70 30.00 1.54 -20.12
C ASN A 70 29.58 2.81 -19.36
N LEU A 71 30.45 3.36 -18.49
CA LEU A 71 30.22 4.66 -17.85
C LEU A 71 30.42 5.81 -18.84
N LEU A 72 31.39 5.69 -19.74
CA LEU A 72 31.68 6.70 -20.76
C LEU A 72 30.50 6.88 -21.74
N ASN A 73 29.86 5.78 -22.12
CA ASN A 73 28.68 5.79 -22.99
C ASN A 73 27.42 6.39 -22.32
N ARG A 74 27.39 6.45 -20.98
CA ARG A 74 26.27 6.99 -20.19
C ARG A 74 26.47 8.43 -19.74
N LEU A 75 27.70 8.95 -19.85
CA LEU A 75 28.07 10.31 -19.53
C LEU A 75 27.74 11.25 -20.69
N GLU A 76 26.88 12.23 -20.46
CA GLU A 76 26.53 13.28 -21.42
C GLU A 76 27.52 14.44 -21.36
N ASN A 77 27.93 14.84 -20.16
CA ASN A 77 28.94 15.88 -19.96
C ASN A 77 29.81 15.55 -18.75
N PHE A 78 31.12 15.64 -18.94
CA PHE A 78 32.13 15.59 -17.88
C PHE A 78 32.95 16.88 -17.93
N GLY A 79 32.97 17.63 -16.85
CA GLY A 79 33.68 18.91 -16.79
C GLY A 79 34.25 19.19 -15.40
N VAL A 80 35.33 19.96 -15.37
CA VAL A 80 35.90 20.51 -14.14
C VAL A 80 35.31 21.92 -13.97
N SER A 81 34.59 22.14 -12.86
CA SER A 81 34.05 23.45 -12.53
C SER A 81 35.19 24.41 -12.18
N THR A 82 34.94 25.71 -12.34
CA THR A 82 35.91 26.79 -12.04
C THR A 82 36.41 26.79 -10.57
N GLY A 83 35.76 26.04 -9.68
CA GLY A 83 36.17 25.81 -8.29
C GLY A 83 36.96 24.52 -8.04
N GLY A 84 37.35 23.77 -9.08
CA GLY A 84 38.10 22.51 -8.95
C GLY A 84 37.25 21.30 -8.59
N GLY A 85 35.91 21.38 -8.72
CA GLY A 85 35.00 20.25 -8.53
C GLY A 85 34.69 19.54 -9.85
N ILE A 86 34.43 18.23 -9.79
CA ILE A 86 34.05 17.44 -10.96
C ILE A 86 32.53 17.44 -11.09
N THR A 87 32.01 17.83 -12.25
CA THR A 87 30.59 17.75 -12.58
C THR A 87 30.37 16.74 -13.70
N ALA A 88 29.50 15.75 -13.44
CA ALA A 88 29.09 14.73 -14.38
C ALA A 88 27.57 14.78 -14.58
N LYS A 89 27.10 14.86 -15.83
CA LYS A 89 25.70 14.66 -16.21
C LYS A 89 25.58 13.35 -17.00
N PHE A 90 24.59 12.53 -16.67
CA PHE A 90 24.35 11.22 -17.30
C PHE A 90 23.09 11.27 -18.17
N LYS A 91 23.16 10.73 -19.39
CA LYS A 91 22.13 10.83 -20.43
C LYS A 91 20.92 9.91 -20.21
N GLU A 92 21.13 8.78 -19.55
CA GLU A 92 20.20 7.64 -19.52
C GLU A 92 19.29 7.60 -18.26
N LEU A 93 19.53 8.48 -17.29
CA LEU A 93 18.88 8.39 -15.97
C LEU A 93 17.45 8.95 -15.97
N ASP A 94 17.18 10.05 -16.68
CA ASP A 94 15.87 10.71 -16.66
C ASP A 94 14.79 9.95 -17.44
N GLN A 95 15.17 9.28 -18.54
CA GLN A 95 14.21 8.50 -19.35
C GLN A 95 13.79 7.20 -18.65
N GLU A 96 14.74 6.50 -18.03
CA GLU A 96 14.47 5.28 -17.27
C GLU A 96 13.63 5.60 -16.03
N VAL A 97 13.91 6.71 -15.34
CA VAL A 97 13.10 7.18 -14.19
C VAL A 97 11.68 7.53 -14.60
N ASN A 98 11.48 8.22 -15.72
CA ASN A 98 10.13 8.54 -16.20
C ASN A 98 9.33 7.29 -16.59
N LYS A 99 9.98 6.34 -17.26
CA LYS A 99 9.34 5.08 -17.64
C LYS A 99 8.99 4.21 -16.43
N GLN A 100 9.86 4.16 -15.43
CA GLN A 100 9.58 3.48 -14.15
C GLN A 100 8.44 4.15 -13.39
N LYS A 101 8.34 5.49 -13.46
CA LYS A 101 7.26 6.24 -12.83
C LYS A 101 5.90 5.92 -13.45
N GLU A 102 5.80 5.90 -14.78
CA GLU A 102 4.58 5.49 -15.48
C GLU A 102 4.16 4.05 -15.12
N GLN A 103 5.11 3.13 -15.05
CA GLN A 103 4.84 1.74 -14.65
C GLN A 103 4.34 1.63 -13.21
N ILE A 104 4.85 2.45 -12.30
CA ILE A 104 4.40 2.50 -10.91
C ILE A 104 2.97 3.04 -10.84
N ASP A 105 2.66 4.11 -11.56
CA ASP A 105 1.33 4.73 -11.58
C ASP A 105 0.28 3.75 -12.17
N ASP A 106 0.64 3.01 -13.22
CA ASP A 106 -0.21 1.97 -13.80
C ASP A 106 -0.46 0.80 -12.83
N LEU A 107 0.60 0.33 -12.14
CA LEU A 107 0.48 -0.74 -11.15
C LEU A 107 -0.36 -0.32 -9.95
N GLN A 108 -0.21 0.92 -9.47
CA GLN A 108 -1.03 1.47 -8.38
C GLN A 108 -2.49 1.55 -8.80
N SER A 109 -2.76 1.99 -10.03
CA SER A 109 -4.12 2.08 -10.57
C SER A 109 -4.79 0.70 -10.67
N GLN A 110 -4.07 -0.31 -11.16
CA GLN A 110 -4.57 -1.69 -11.23
C GLN A 110 -4.85 -2.28 -9.85
N GLN A 111 -3.98 -2.02 -8.86
CA GLN A 111 -4.21 -2.47 -7.48
C GLN A 111 -5.44 -1.83 -6.86
N LEU A 112 -5.65 -0.52 -7.07
CA LEU A 112 -6.84 0.18 -6.59
C LEU A 112 -8.11 -0.37 -7.24
N GLU A 113 -8.10 -0.66 -8.54
CA GLU A 113 -9.25 -1.25 -9.23
C GLU A 113 -9.58 -2.66 -8.71
N GLN A 114 -8.56 -3.49 -8.47
CA GLN A 114 -8.75 -4.81 -7.89
C GLN A 114 -9.30 -4.75 -6.46
N LEU A 115 -8.78 -3.84 -5.63
CA LEU A 115 -9.30 -3.60 -4.28
C LEU A 115 -10.75 -3.13 -4.31
N ALA A 116 -11.11 -2.22 -5.22
CA ALA A 116 -12.48 -1.75 -5.38
C ALA A 116 -13.43 -2.90 -5.79
N LYS A 117 -13.00 -3.79 -6.70
CA LYS A 117 -13.77 -4.98 -7.08
C LYS A 117 -13.93 -5.96 -5.92
N GLN A 118 -12.88 -6.20 -5.14
CA GLN A 118 -12.95 -7.06 -3.96
C GLN A 118 -13.88 -6.48 -2.89
N GLN A 119 -13.80 -5.18 -2.63
CA GLN A 119 -14.68 -4.49 -1.70
C GLN A 119 -16.15 -4.62 -2.14
N LYS A 120 -16.44 -4.38 -3.42
CA LYS A 120 -17.78 -4.52 -3.96
C LYS A 120 -18.32 -5.94 -3.82
N ASN A 121 -17.53 -6.97 -4.12
CA ASN A 121 -17.92 -8.37 -3.94
C ASN A 121 -18.20 -8.71 -2.47
N LEU A 122 -17.40 -8.19 -1.54
CA LEU A 122 -17.63 -8.39 -0.10
C LEU A 122 -18.92 -7.71 0.35
N GLU A 123 -19.22 -6.53 -0.16
CA GLU A 123 -20.48 -5.82 0.13
C GLU A 123 -21.70 -6.56 -0.43
N GLU A 124 -21.61 -7.08 -1.66
CA GLU A 124 -22.66 -7.91 -2.27
C GLU A 124 -22.88 -9.22 -1.50
N MET A 125 -21.80 -9.91 -1.11
CA MET A 125 -21.86 -11.12 -0.30
C MET A 125 -22.44 -10.85 1.08
N GLN A 126 -22.07 -9.74 1.71
CA GLN A 126 -22.60 -9.32 3.00
C GLN A 126 -24.10 -8.99 2.91
N ALA A 127 -24.53 -8.28 1.87
CA ALA A 127 -25.93 -7.99 1.61
C ALA A 127 -26.74 -9.28 1.37
N PHE A 128 -26.18 -10.21 0.59
CA PHE A 128 -26.76 -11.53 0.38
C PHE A 128 -26.92 -12.28 1.71
N MET A 129 -25.87 -12.37 2.53
CA MET A 129 -25.94 -13.02 3.84
C MET A 129 -27.00 -12.41 4.75
N TYR A 130 -27.13 -11.08 4.79
CA TYR A 130 -28.15 -10.44 5.60
C TYR A 130 -29.57 -10.75 5.16
N ASN A 131 -29.82 -10.93 3.85
CA ASN A 131 -31.13 -11.38 3.37
C ASN A 131 -31.52 -12.77 3.87
N PHE A 132 -30.56 -13.63 4.23
CA PHE A 132 -30.84 -14.93 4.85
C PHE A 132 -30.98 -14.86 6.37
N LEU A 133 -30.27 -13.94 7.02
CA LEU A 133 -30.18 -13.88 8.49
C LEU A 133 -31.23 -12.96 9.13
N ILE A 134 -31.85 -12.09 8.35
CA ILE A 134 -32.75 -11.02 8.81
C ILE A 134 -34.08 -11.14 8.10
N THR A 135 -35.18 -11.17 8.87
CA THR A 135 -36.52 -11.18 8.30
C THR A 135 -37.00 -9.77 7.92
N GLU A 136 -38.09 -9.64 7.15
CA GLU A 136 -38.69 -8.32 6.89
C GLU A 136 -39.08 -7.59 8.19
N LYS A 137 -39.58 -8.34 9.19
CA LYS A 137 -39.94 -7.78 10.50
C LYS A 137 -38.75 -7.28 11.29
N ASP A 138 -37.58 -7.87 11.10
CA ASP A 138 -36.35 -7.43 11.77
C ASP A 138 -35.84 -6.15 11.13
N TYR A 139 -35.94 -6.06 9.80
CA TYR A 139 -35.65 -4.83 9.07
C TYR A 139 -36.57 -3.68 9.49
N GLU A 140 -37.89 -3.91 9.56
CA GLU A 140 -38.85 -2.90 9.99
C GLU A 140 -38.57 -2.38 11.40
N LYS A 141 -38.18 -3.27 12.33
CA LYS A 141 -37.79 -2.84 13.69
C LYS A 141 -36.56 -1.95 13.69
N ILE A 142 -35.52 -2.32 12.93
CA ILE A 142 -34.30 -1.51 12.82
C ILE A 142 -34.63 -0.16 12.17
N ASP A 143 -35.44 -0.15 11.11
CA ASP A 143 -35.85 1.07 10.39
C ASP A 143 -36.69 2.00 11.28
N GLN A 144 -37.65 1.47 12.04
CA GLN A 144 -38.44 2.25 13.00
C GLN A 144 -37.55 2.81 14.10
N LEU A 145 -36.71 1.96 14.73
CA LEU A 145 -35.77 2.40 15.76
C LEU A 145 -34.86 3.52 15.24
N TYR A 146 -34.31 3.36 14.03
CA TYR A 146 -33.45 4.36 13.40
C TYR A 146 -34.16 5.69 13.19
N LYS A 147 -35.37 5.65 12.60
CA LYS A 147 -36.17 6.85 12.36
C LYS A 147 -36.47 7.60 13.65
N HIS A 148 -36.94 6.89 14.69
CA HIS A 148 -37.24 7.48 15.98
C HIS A 148 -36.03 8.11 16.65
N LEU A 149 -34.84 7.49 16.52
CA LEU A 149 -33.58 8.07 16.99
C LEU A 149 -33.18 9.34 16.20
N GLU A 150 -33.32 9.35 14.88
CA GLU A 150 -33.01 10.53 14.05
C GLU A 150 -33.89 11.73 14.39
N ILE A 151 -35.20 11.52 14.57
CA ILE A 151 -36.15 12.60 14.87
C ILE A 151 -36.30 12.87 16.37
N GLN A 152 -35.53 12.18 17.22
CA GLN A 152 -35.55 12.30 18.69
C GLN A 152 -36.94 12.11 19.30
N THR A 153 -37.63 11.06 18.90
CA THR A 153 -38.96 10.69 19.43
C THR A 153 -38.92 9.31 20.07
N ASN A 154 -39.88 9.05 20.96
CA ASN A 154 -39.98 7.76 21.63
C ASN A 154 -40.41 6.66 20.66
N TYR A 155 -39.84 5.47 20.82
CA TYR A 155 -40.28 4.26 20.15
C TYR A 155 -40.86 3.29 21.18
N ASP A 156 -42.11 3.53 21.55
CA ASP A 156 -42.82 2.76 22.58
C ASP A 156 -43.17 1.35 22.07
N CYS A 157 -42.60 0.33 22.70
CA CYS A 157 -42.78 -1.07 22.30
C CYS A 157 -43.11 -1.95 23.51
N PHE A 158 -44.05 -2.90 23.33
CA PHE A 158 -44.25 -3.99 24.28
C PHE A 158 -43.24 -5.09 24.01
N VAL A 159 -42.45 -5.46 25.02
CA VAL A 159 -41.32 -6.38 24.88
C VAL A 159 -41.57 -7.67 25.68
N PRO A 160 -42.41 -8.59 25.18
CA PRO A 160 -42.47 -9.95 25.71
C PRO A 160 -41.17 -10.71 25.42
N GLU A 161 -40.97 -11.86 26.06
CA GLU A 161 -39.71 -12.64 25.95
C GLU A 161 -39.30 -12.91 24.50
N LYS A 162 -40.28 -13.22 23.64
CA LYS A 162 -40.06 -13.42 22.20
C LYS A 162 -39.46 -12.20 21.51
N VAL A 163 -39.98 -11.00 21.79
CA VAL A 163 -39.40 -9.76 21.24
C VAL A 163 -38.02 -9.52 21.84
N GLY A 164 -37.81 -9.89 23.10
CA GLY A 164 -36.48 -9.90 23.72
C GLY A 164 -35.48 -10.80 22.99
N GLU A 165 -35.89 -11.99 22.54
CA GLU A 165 -35.06 -12.89 21.72
C GLU A 165 -34.74 -12.27 20.35
N GLU A 166 -35.73 -11.67 19.68
CA GLU A 166 -35.54 -10.97 18.41
C GLU A 166 -34.53 -9.82 18.57
N LEU A 167 -34.63 -9.02 19.64
CA LEU A 167 -33.67 -7.96 19.94
C LEU A 167 -32.26 -8.53 20.22
N ARG A 168 -32.15 -9.68 20.92
CA ARG A 168 -30.85 -10.34 21.16
C ARG A 168 -30.22 -10.79 19.85
N HIS A 169 -31.01 -11.40 18.97
CA HIS A 169 -30.56 -11.78 17.63
C HIS A 169 -30.04 -10.58 16.84
N LEU A 170 -30.80 -9.48 16.80
CA LEU A 170 -30.37 -8.25 16.12
C LEU A 170 -29.08 -7.66 16.69
N ARG A 171 -28.89 -7.72 18.02
CA ARG A 171 -27.67 -7.30 18.69
C ARG A 171 -26.50 -8.23 18.36
N ASP A 172 -26.73 -9.53 18.32
CA ASP A 172 -25.68 -10.52 18.04
C ASP A 172 -25.20 -10.44 16.60
N LEU A 173 -26.09 -10.05 15.67
CA LEU A 173 -25.75 -9.64 14.31
C LEU A 173 -25.07 -8.25 14.23
N LYS A 174 -24.86 -7.59 15.37
CA LYS A 174 -24.26 -6.25 15.49
C LYS A 174 -25.02 -5.16 14.75
N LEU A 175 -26.32 -5.33 14.51
CA LEU A 175 -27.15 -4.34 13.82
C LEU A 175 -27.62 -3.25 14.76
N ILE A 176 -27.93 -3.64 16.00
CA ILE A 176 -28.26 -2.74 17.10
C ILE A 176 -27.27 -2.91 18.26
N SER A 177 -27.20 -1.92 19.12
CA SER A 177 -26.39 -1.93 20.34
C SER A 177 -27.22 -1.44 21.53
N THR A 178 -26.86 -1.89 22.73
CA THR A 178 -27.48 -1.46 23.98
C THR A 178 -26.74 -0.24 24.53
N LYS A 179 -27.44 0.87 24.77
CA LYS A 179 -26.88 2.07 25.42
C LYS A 179 -26.41 1.75 26.83
N LEU A 180 -27.27 1.10 27.60
CA LEU A 180 -27.06 0.73 28.99
C LEU A 180 -27.72 -0.63 29.27
N GLY A 181 -27.05 -1.46 30.06
CA GLY A 181 -27.58 -2.73 30.53
C GLY A 181 -27.68 -3.82 29.45
N ARG A 182 -28.53 -4.81 29.72
CA ARG A 182 -28.78 -5.97 28.86
C ARG A 182 -30.19 -5.91 28.31
N ILE A 183 -30.44 -6.60 27.19
CA ILE A 183 -31.80 -6.73 26.62
C ILE A 183 -32.77 -7.38 27.62
N SER A 184 -32.27 -8.27 28.51
CA SER A 184 -33.08 -8.82 29.60
C SER A 184 -33.66 -7.75 30.52
N ASP A 185 -32.99 -6.61 30.66
CA ASP A 185 -33.42 -5.53 31.54
C ASP A 185 -34.57 -4.76 30.88
N ILE A 186 -34.55 -4.61 29.55
CA ILE A 186 -35.65 -4.05 28.75
C ILE A 186 -36.90 -4.95 28.84
N VAL A 187 -36.72 -6.27 28.71
CA VAL A 187 -37.83 -7.24 28.85
C VAL A 187 -38.46 -7.14 30.24
N ARG A 188 -37.64 -7.04 31.29
CA ARG A 188 -38.13 -6.86 32.66
C ARG A 188 -38.83 -5.51 32.86
N ALA A 189 -38.28 -4.43 32.30
CA ALA A 189 -38.89 -3.09 32.36
C ALA A 189 -40.27 -3.04 31.69
N SER A 190 -40.47 -3.84 30.63
CA SER A 190 -41.77 -4.02 29.98
C SER A 190 -42.73 -4.94 30.75
N GLU A 191 -42.30 -5.47 31.90
CA GLU A 191 -42.95 -6.57 32.61
C GLU A 191 -43.34 -7.73 31.69
N TYR A 192 -42.40 -8.16 30.85
CA TYR A 192 -42.60 -9.23 29.87
C TYR A 192 -43.73 -8.93 28.88
N GLY A 193 -43.88 -7.66 28.48
CA GLY A 193 -44.83 -7.22 27.44
C GLY A 193 -46.16 -6.70 27.97
N LYS A 194 -46.30 -6.47 29.27
CA LYS A 194 -47.52 -5.85 29.84
C LYS A 194 -47.54 -4.33 29.69
N TYR A 195 -46.36 -3.69 29.71
CA TYR A 195 -46.21 -2.25 29.59
C TYR A 195 -45.29 -1.90 28.42
N SER A 196 -45.55 -0.78 27.76
CA SER A 196 -44.67 -0.26 26.71
C SER A 196 -43.42 0.35 27.31
N VAL A 197 -42.28 0.14 26.66
CA VAL A 197 -40.99 0.75 26.99
C VAL A 197 -40.46 1.45 25.76
N ASP A 198 -39.88 2.64 25.95
CA ASP A 198 -39.24 3.39 24.88
C ASP A 198 -37.90 2.76 24.51
N LEU A 199 -37.86 2.07 23.36
CA LEU A 199 -36.65 1.40 22.89
C LEU A 199 -35.52 2.37 22.56
N THR A 200 -35.80 3.64 22.23
CA THR A 200 -34.75 4.62 21.91
C THR A 200 -33.90 4.99 23.12
N GLN A 201 -34.42 4.83 24.34
CA GLN A 201 -33.66 5.08 25.58
C GLN A 201 -32.67 3.95 25.89
N HIS A 202 -32.91 2.76 25.34
CA HIS A 202 -32.14 1.57 25.65
C HIS A 202 -31.24 1.09 24.51
N LEU A 203 -31.59 1.44 23.27
CA LEU A 203 -30.95 0.90 22.07
C LEU A 203 -30.47 2.01 21.13
N ASP A 204 -29.41 1.71 20.39
CA ASP A 204 -28.92 2.47 19.24
C ASP A 204 -28.79 1.57 18.03
N VAL A 205 -28.92 2.16 16.84
CA VAL A 205 -28.61 1.49 15.56
C VAL A 205 -27.14 1.72 15.24
N THR A 206 -26.40 0.63 15.02
CA THR A 206 -24.98 0.68 14.68
C THR A 206 -24.76 1.16 13.24
N ASP A 207 -23.53 1.49 12.87
CA ASP A 207 -23.20 1.87 11.49
C ASP A 207 -23.46 0.73 10.50
N LEU A 208 -23.30 -0.52 10.95
CA LEU A 208 -23.65 -1.71 10.18
C LEU A 208 -25.17 -1.80 9.95
N GLY A 209 -25.97 -1.53 10.99
CA GLY A 209 -27.43 -1.44 10.89
C GLY A 209 -27.87 -0.35 9.91
N LYS A 210 -27.24 0.83 9.95
CA LYS A 210 -27.51 1.92 9.01
C LYS A 210 -27.15 1.54 7.57
N LYS A 211 -25.99 0.91 7.35
CA LYS A 211 -25.56 0.44 6.03
C LYS A 211 -26.56 -0.57 5.46
N LEU A 212 -27.05 -1.51 6.29
CA LEU A 212 -28.09 -2.45 5.89
C LEU A 212 -29.38 -1.73 5.43
N LEU A 213 -29.84 -0.72 6.17
CA LEU A 213 -31.01 0.08 5.80
C LEU A 213 -30.83 0.74 4.42
N GLN A 214 -29.66 1.35 4.19
CA GLN A 214 -29.32 2.00 2.92
C GLN A 214 -29.31 1.00 1.75
N THR A 215 -28.59 -0.12 1.89
CA THR A 215 -28.50 -1.14 0.83
C THR A 215 -29.87 -1.70 0.46
N ARG A 216 -30.76 -1.96 1.43
CA ARG A 216 -32.11 -2.47 1.11
C ARG A 216 -32.97 -1.41 0.42
N GLN A 217 -32.85 -0.14 0.78
CA GLN A 217 -33.55 0.95 0.08
C GLN A 217 -33.09 1.06 -1.38
N GLU A 218 -31.79 0.92 -1.65
CA GLU A 218 -31.23 0.92 -3.01
C GLU A 218 -31.74 -0.26 -3.84
N ILE A 219 -31.75 -1.48 -3.27
CA ILE A 219 -32.30 -2.66 -3.93
C ILE A 219 -33.78 -2.46 -4.26
N LYS A 220 -34.59 -1.97 -3.30
CA LYS A 220 -36.03 -1.71 -3.53
C LYS A 220 -36.26 -0.69 -4.64
N LYS A 221 -35.45 0.38 -4.71
CA LYS A 221 -35.52 1.38 -5.79
C LYS A 221 -35.20 0.77 -7.15
N ASN A 222 -34.13 -0.02 -7.23
CA ASN A 222 -33.68 -0.63 -8.48
C ASN A 222 -34.67 -1.69 -9.02
N VAL A 223 -35.35 -2.41 -8.12
CA VAL A 223 -36.41 -3.38 -8.49
C VAL A 223 -37.68 -2.68 -8.99
N GLN A 224 -37.98 -1.46 -8.55
CA GLN A 224 -39.15 -0.69 -9.01
C GLN A 224 -38.92 0.01 -10.36
N THR A 225 -37.67 0.13 -10.81
CA THR A 225 -37.30 0.73 -12.11
C THR A 225 -37.14 -0.28 -13.25
N LEU A 226 -37.37 -1.58 -12.98
CA LEU A 226 -37.38 -2.68 -13.95
C LEU A 226 -38.82 -3.10 -14.26
#